data_AF-A0AAI9USK3-F1
#
_entry.id   AF-A0AAI9USK3-F1
#
_cell.length_a   1.000
_cell.length_b   1.000
_cell.length_c   1.000
_cell.angle_alpha   90.00
_cell.angle_beta   90.00
_cell.angle_gamma   90.00
#
_symmetry.space_group_name_H-M   'P 1'
#
loop_
_entity.id
_entity.type
_entity.pdbx_description
1 polymer ?
#
loop_
_entity_poly.entity_id
_entity_poly.type
_entity_poly.pdbx_seq_one_letter_code
_entity_poly.pdbx_strand_id
1 'polypeptide(L)'
;LPFPSIRDCVTRYHAANPCIDQVVSDIVGTYVVKASLSDLVVNSPPMQVYIKVAYLVQAIETIDYGDASEGPVSLPTSKATEIFDMPNVAYAVANHLQIESRLDRYKLDPRLFIKHPEFLESTGELMAQGTPLRPEYSSCLSFPASIDTKTASSYRNFIAFTCFNVYESQR
;
A
#
# COMPACT_ATOMS: atom_id res chain seq x y z
N LEU A 1 1.97 -8.26 -5.80
CA LEU A 1 2.41 -6.94 -6.30
C LEU A 1 1.78 -6.72 -7.68
N PRO A 2 1.01 -5.64 -7.90
CA PRO A 2 0.33 -5.38 -9.17
C PRO A 2 1.28 -4.86 -10.27
N PHE A 3 2.57 -4.68 -9.95
CA PHE A 3 3.60 -4.16 -10.85
C PHE A 3 4.57 -5.28 -11.23
N PRO A 4 4.49 -5.83 -12.46
CA PRO A 4 5.35 -6.93 -12.90
C PRO A 4 6.84 -6.62 -12.77
N SER A 5 7.27 -5.43 -13.20
CA SER A 5 8.69 -5.04 -13.16
C SER A 5 9.24 -4.96 -11.73
N ILE A 6 8.45 -4.47 -10.77
CA ILE A 6 8.84 -4.47 -9.35
C ILE A 6 8.91 -5.90 -8.80
N ARG A 7 7.92 -6.74 -9.12
CA ARG A 7 7.94 -8.16 -8.71
C ARG A 7 9.18 -8.88 -9.24
N ASP A 8 9.55 -8.61 -10.48
CA ASP A 8 10.72 -9.21 -11.12
C ASP A 8 12.01 -8.71 -10.46
N CYS A 9 12.08 -7.42 -10.09
CA CYS A 9 13.18 -6.88 -9.28
C CYS A 9 13.26 -7.53 -7.88
N VAL A 10 12.13 -7.69 -7.19
CA VAL A 10 12.07 -8.39 -5.90
C VAL A 10 12.61 -9.82 -6.03
N THR A 11 12.23 -10.51 -7.10
CA THR A 11 12.75 -11.87 -7.37
C THR A 11 14.25 -11.85 -7.63
N ARG A 12 14.74 -10.92 -8.45
CA ARG A 12 16.15 -10.83 -8.83
C ARG A 12 17.06 -10.47 -7.65
N TYR A 13 16.65 -9.49 -6.83
CA TYR A 13 17.50 -8.90 -5.80
C TYR A 13 17.19 -9.39 -4.38
N HIS A 14 16.00 -9.92 -4.12
CA HIS A 14 15.55 -10.27 -2.77
C HIS A 14 15.08 -11.71 -2.58
N ALA A 15 15.13 -12.60 -3.59
CA ALA A 15 14.65 -13.98 -3.45
C ALA A 15 15.32 -14.77 -2.30
N ALA A 16 16.57 -14.47 -1.98
CA ALA A 16 17.30 -15.06 -0.85
C ALA A 16 17.44 -14.11 0.36
N ASN A 17 16.73 -12.98 0.36
CA ASN A 17 16.81 -11.99 1.42
C ASN A 17 15.96 -12.42 2.62
N PRO A 18 16.57 -12.65 3.81
CA PRO A 18 15.82 -13.08 5.00
C PRO A 18 14.83 -12.02 5.52
N CYS A 19 14.94 -10.77 5.04
CA CYS A 19 14.07 -9.65 5.35
C CYS A 19 13.17 -9.26 4.15
N ILE A 20 12.88 -10.18 3.23
CA ILE A 20 12.01 -9.93 2.07
C ILE A 20 10.64 -9.36 2.47
N ASP A 21 10.10 -9.77 3.61
CA ASP A 21 8.82 -9.25 4.12
C ASP A 21 8.86 -7.74 4.40
N GLN A 22 10.00 -7.21 4.88
CA GLN A 22 10.19 -5.77 5.07
C GLN A 22 10.16 -5.04 3.72
N VAL A 23 10.82 -5.60 2.71
CA VAL A 23 10.86 -5.04 1.35
C VAL A 23 9.45 -5.03 0.74
N VAL A 24 8.72 -6.13 0.87
CA VAL A 24 7.33 -6.22 0.39
C VAL A 24 6.42 -5.25 1.14
N SER A 25 6.58 -5.13 2.47
CA SER A 25 5.84 -4.17 3.29
C SER A 25 6.11 -2.72 2.86
N ASP A 26 7.37 -2.38 2.59
CA ASP A 26 7.76 -1.06 2.08
C ASP A 26 7.14 -0.76 0.71
N ILE A 27 7.11 -1.74 -0.19
CA ILE A 27 6.46 -1.61 -1.50
C ILE A 27 4.95 -1.39 -1.34
N VAL A 28 4.26 -2.22 -0.54
CA VAL A 28 2.81 -2.09 -0.34
C VAL A 28 2.45 -0.78 0.37
N GLY A 29 3.24 -0.35 1.35
CA GLY A 29 3.07 0.90 2.09
C GLY A 29 3.38 2.17 1.28
N THR A 30 3.80 2.03 0.03
CA THR A 30 4.06 3.15 -0.90
C THR A 30 3.09 3.19 -2.06
N TYR A 31 2.05 2.35 -2.06
CA TYR A 31 0.98 2.43 -3.05
C TYR A 31 0.22 3.75 -2.91
N VAL A 32 0.15 4.48 -4.02
CA VAL A 32 -0.50 5.77 -4.13
C VAL A 32 -1.41 5.83 -5.34
N VAL A 33 -2.40 6.70 -5.29
CA VAL A 33 -3.26 7.03 -6.43
C VAL A 33 -3.13 8.53 -6.73
N LYS A 34 -3.07 8.88 -8.02
CA LYS A 34 -3.02 10.27 -8.48
C LYS A 34 -4.41 10.87 -8.55
N ALA A 35 -4.52 12.16 -8.25
CA ALA A 35 -5.74 12.95 -8.35
C ALA A 35 -5.42 14.40 -8.76
N SER A 36 -6.44 15.17 -9.14
CA SER A 36 -6.33 16.64 -9.15
C SER A 36 -6.76 17.19 -7.80
N LEU A 37 -6.02 18.14 -7.24
CA LEU A 37 -6.38 18.77 -5.97
C LEU A 37 -7.74 19.49 -6.05
N SER A 38 -8.08 20.06 -7.21
CA SER A 38 -9.37 20.72 -7.47
C SER A 38 -10.58 19.78 -7.34
N ASP A 39 -10.38 18.48 -7.56
CA ASP A 39 -11.45 17.48 -7.50
C ASP A 39 -11.71 17.04 -6.05
N LEU A 40 -10.74 17.28 -5.18
CA LEU A 40 -10.76 16.87 -3.78
C LEU A 40 -11.07 18.03 -2.83
N VAL A 41 -10.62 19.26 -3.15
CA VAL A 41 -10.74 20.43 -2.27
C VAL A 41 -11.24 21.65 -3.06
N VAL A 42 -12.28 22.29 -2.54
CA VAL A 42 -12.94 23.48 -3.11
C VAL A 42 -11.93 24.62 -3.24
N ASN A 43 -12.04 25.43 -4.30
CA ASN A 43 -11.18 26.60 -4.58
C ASN A 43 -9.68 26.29 -4.65
N SER A 44 -9.29 25.02 -4.82
CA SER A 44 -7.90 24.64 -5.00
C SER A 44 -7.46 24.71 -6.46
N PRO A 45 -6.18 25.05 -6.74
CA PRO A 45 -5.68 25.04 -8.11
C PRO A 45 -5.74 23.63 -8.71
N PRO A 46 -5.89 23.50 -10.04
CA PRO A 46 -5.80 22.22 -10.74
C PRO A 46 -4.34 21.76 -10.73
N MET A 47 -3.92 21.14 -9.63
CA MET A 47 -2.58 20.62 -9.41
C MET A 47 -2.65 19.11 -9.24
N GLN A 48 -1.74 18.38 -9.90
CA GLN A 48 -1.62 16.95 -9.70
C GLN A 48 -1.08 16.66 -8.29
N VAL A 49 -1.82 15.84 -7.57
CA VAL A 49 -1.46 15.34 -6.24
C VAL A 49 -1.50 13.82 -6.25
N TYR A 50 -0.89 13.21 -5.24
CA TYR A 50 -1.03 11.79 -4.99
C TYR A 50 -1.25 11.52 -3.51
N ILE A 51 -2.08 10.51 -3.22
CA ILE A 51 -2.44 10.11 -1.86
C ILE A 51 -2.05 8.64 -1.68
N LYS A 52 -1.44 8.29 -0.55
CA LYS A 52 -1.18 6.89 -0.21
C LYS A 52 -2.49 6.20 0.14
N VAL A 53 -2.69 5.00 -0.41
CA VAL A 53 -3.88 4.19 -0.15
C VAL A 53 -3.97 3.84 1.33
N ALA A 54 -2.85 3.52 1.97
CA ALA A 54 -2.79 3.24 3.40
C ALA A 54 -3.33 4.39 4.28
N TYR A 55 -3.15 5.65 3.86
CA TYR A 55 -3.68 6.80 4.62
C TYR A 55 -5.20 6.86 4.57
N LEU A 56 -5.80 6.56 3.42
CA LEU A 56 -7.26 6.49 3.28
C LEU A 56 -7.83 5.33 4.07
N VAL A 57 -7.22 4.14 3.97
CA VAL A 57 -7.66 2.96 4.74
C VAL A 57 -7.58 3.23 6.23
N GLN A 58 -6.48 3.79 6.71
CA GLN A 58 -6.31 4.14 8.13
C GLN A 58 -7.37 5.15 8.60
N ALA A 59 -7.67 6.18 7.80
CA ALA A 59 -8.70 7.16 8.13
C ALA A 59 -10.10 6.51 8.17
N ILE A 60 -10.41 5.61 7.25
CA ILE A 60 -11.68 4.87 7.19
C ILE A 60 -11.83 3.89 8.37
N GLU A 61 -10.74 3.23 8.80
CA GLU A 61 -10.78 2.28 9.94
C GLU A 61 -11.17 2.94 11.28
N THR A 62 -11.09 4.27 11.37
CA THR A 62 -11.55 5.00 12.57
C THR A 62 -13.08 5.20 12.62
N ILE A 63 -13.84 4.67 11.64
CA ILE A 63 -15.30 4.57 11.74
C ILE A 63 -15.65 3.64 12.90
N ASP A 64 -16.05 4.23 14.01
CA ASP A 64 -16.79 3.48 15.03
C ASP A 64 -18.18 3.19 14.47
N TYR A 65 -18.52 1.92 14.27
CA TYR A 65 -19.80 1.47 13.69
C TYR A 65 -21.04 1.89 14.52
N GLY A 66 -20.85 2.61 15.62
CA GLY A 66 -21.88 3.15 16.50
C GLY A 66 -22.48 4.50 16.08
N ASP A 67 -21.89 5.25 15.15
CA ASP A 67 -22.38 6.59 14.76
C ASP A 67 -22.74 6.67 13.26
N ALA A 68 -23.72 5.87 12.85
CA ALA A 68 -24.27 5.85 11.49
C ALA A 68 -25.24 7.03 11.25
N SER A 69 -24.83 8.27 11.53
CA SER A 69 -25.70 9.46 11.41
C SER A 69 -25.19 10.59 10.52
N GLU A 70 -24.17 10.37 9.68
CA GLU A 70 -23.78 11.38 8.69
C GLU A 70 -24.13 10.94 7.26
N GLY A 71 -24.93 11.75 6.57
CA GLY A 71 -25.36 11.52 5.20
C GLY A 71 -24.21 11.51 4.18
N PRO A 72 -24.51 11.29 2.89
CA PRO A 72 -23.49 11.19 1.85
C PRO A 72 -22.68 12.50 1.76
N VAL A 73 -21.42 12.45 2.21
CA VAL A 73 -20.47 13.55 2.05
C VAL A 73 -20.15 13.70 0.56
N SER A 74 -20.35 14.92 0.03
CA SER A 74 -20.03 15.23 -1.36
C SER A 74 -18.63 15.85 -1.44
N LEU A 75 -17.85 15.39 -2.42
CA LEU A 75 -16.60 16.04 -2.82
C LEU A 75 -16.92 17.17 -3.80
N PRO A 76 -16.11 18.25 -3.85
CA PRO A 76 -14.86 18.48 -3.09
C PRO A 76 -15.08 19.00 -1.66
N THR A 77 -14.13 18.75 -0.75
CA THR A 77 -14.15 19.21 0.66
C THR A 77 -13.63 20.63 0.84
N SER A 78 -13.74 21.19 2.05
CA SER A 78 -13.24 22.55 2.32
C SER A 78 -11.73 22.57 2.53
N LYS A 79 -11.17 21.53 3.16
CA LYS A 79 -9.73 21.41 3.44
C LYS A 79 -9.21 20.01 3.12
N ALA A 80 -7.94 19.92 2.73
CA ALA A 80 -7.27 18.65 2.47
C ALA A 80 -7.07 17.81 3.74
N THR A 81 -6.95 18.43 4.92
CA THR A 81 -6.77 17.71 6.20
C THR A 81 -8.02 16.91 6.58
N GLU A 82 -9.21 17.41 6.22
CA GLU A 82 -10.50 16.73 6.43
C GLU A 82 -10.53 15.34 5.78
N ILE A 83 -9.75 15.11 4.71
CA ILE A 83 -9.61 13.80 4.06
C ILE A 83 -9.07 12.74 5.02
N PHE A 84 -8.20 13.13 5.95
CA PHE A 84 -7.56 12.21 6.88
C PHE A 84 -8.18 12.27 8.29
N ASP A 85 -8.79 13.40 8.64
CA ASP A 85 -9.39 13.60 9.96
C ASP A 85 -10.84 13.09 10.02
N MET A 86 -11.58 13.10 8.90
CA MET A 86 -12.98 12.69 8.83
C MET A 86 -13.13 11.38 8.04
N PRO A 87 -13.60 10.28 8.65
CA PRO A 87 -13.66 8.99 7.98
C PRO A 87 -14.64 8.95 6.79
N ASN A 88 -15.75 9.68 6.89
CA ASN A 88 -16.75 9.78 5.82
C ASN A 88 -16.18 10.47 4.58
N VAL A 89 -15.33 11.49 4.77
CA VAL A 89 -14.60 12.16 3.68
C VAL A 89 -13.58 11.20 3.07
N ALA A 90 -12.78 10.52 3.90
CA ALA A 90 -11.80 9.55 3.43
C ALA A 90 -12.44 8.47 2.53
N TYR A 91 -13.62 7.97 2.94
CA TYR A 91 -14.41 7.01 2.17
C TYR A 91 -14.93 7.61 0.85
N ALA A 92 -15.43 8.84 0.85
CA ALA A 92 -15.85 9.54 -0.37
C ALA A 92 -14.68 9.70 -1.36
N VAL A 93 -13.48 10.05 -0.86
CA VAL A 93 -12.25 10.14 -1.67
C VAL A 93 -11.85 8.76 -2.20
N ALA A 94 -11.87 7.72 -1.37
CA ALA A 94 -11.57 6.36 -1.79
C ALA A 94 -12.47 5.89 -2.94
N ASN A 95 -13.77 6.15 -2.84
CA ASN A 95 -14.75 5.85 -3.88
C ASN A 95 -14.53 6.68 -5.15
N HIS A 96 -14.28 7.98 -5.02
CA HIS A 96 -14.00 8.86 -6.14
C HIS A 96 -12.74 8.45 -6.92
N LEU A 97 -11.70 8.03 -6.20
CA LEU A 97 -10.46 7.55 -6.78
C LEU A 97 -10.56 6.11 -7.32
N GLN A 98 -11.63 5.40 -6.97
CA GLN A 98 -11.91 4.02 -7.38
C GLN A 98 -10.83 3.04 -6.90
N ILE A 99 -10.39 3.17 -5.65
CA ILE A 99 -9.24 2.41 -5.12
C ILE A 99 -9.45 0.89 -5.11
N GLU A 100 -10.70 0.41 -4.97
CA GLU A 100 -11.02 -1.02 -4.91
C GLU A 100 -11.10 -1.67 -6.30
N SER A 101 -11.54 -0.92 -7.31
CA SER A 101 -11.87 -1.47 -8.63
C SER A 101 -10.80 -1.22 -9.70
N ARG A 102 -9.85 -0.31 -9.45
CA ARG A 102 -8.90 0.18 -10.47
C ARG A 102 -7.44 0.10 -10.05
N LEU A 103 -6.91 -1.13 -10.05
CA LEU A 103 -5.48 -1.39 -9.81
C LEU A 103 -4.56 -0.73 -10.85
N ASP A 104 -5.05 -0.45 -12.06
CA ASP A 104 -4.33 0.26 -13.12
C ASP A 104 -3.95 1.69 -12.74
N ARG A 105 -4.68 2.31 -11.80
CA ARG A 105 -4.43 3.68 -11.33
C ARG A 105 -3.35 3.77 -10.24
N TYR A 106 -2.95 2.63 -9.69
CA TYR A 106 -1.95 2.58 -8.64
C TYR A 106 -0.59 2.98 -9.18
N LYS A 107 0.13 3.75 -8.37
CA LYS A 107 1.50 4.19 -8.60
C LYS A 107 2.29 4.00 -7.30
N LEU A 108 3.58 4.27 -7.36
CA LEU A 108 4.50 4.14 -6.24
C LEU A 108 5.00 5.51 -5.80
N ASP A 109 5.00 5.76 -4.49
CA ASP A 109 5.60 6.95 -3.90
C ASP A 109 7.09 7.02 -4.28
N PRO A 110 7.59 8.16 -4.80
CA PRO A 110 9.00 8.36 -5.12
C PRO A 110 9.98 7.96 -4.01
N ARG A 111 9.56 8.05 -2.73
CA ARG A 111 10.37 7.66 -1.58
C ARG A 111 10.74 6.17 -1.57
N LEU A 112 9.96 5.32 -2.22
CA LEU A 112 10.30 3.90 -2.38
C LEU A 112 11.65 3.73 -3.05
N PHE A 113 11.90 4.47 -4.13
CA PHE A 113 13.11 4.35 -4.94
C PHE A 113 14.35 4.94 -4.28
N ILE A 114 14.16 5.84 -3.31
CA ILE A 114 15.26 6.32 -2.45
C ILE A 114 15.66 5.22 -1.46
N LYS A 115 14.67 4.51 -0.90
CA LYS A 115 14.91 3.42 0.05
C LYS A 115 15.42 2.14 -0.62
N HIS A 116 14.94 1.86 -1.83
CA HIS A 116 15.25 0.69 -2.65
C HIS A 116 15.70 1.12 -4.06
N PRO A 117 16.95 1.59 -4.22
CA PRO A 117 17.50 2.03 -5.50
C PRO A 117 17.48 0.95 -6.58
N GLU A 118 17.49 -0.32 -6.20
CA GLU A 118 17.34 -1.48 -7.09
C GLU A 118 16.03 -1.46 -7.91
N PHE A 119 15.01 -0.73 -7.44
CA PHE A 119 13.76 -0.55 -8.17
C PHE A 119 13.80 0.61 -9.18
N LEU A 120 14.89 1.38 -9.25
CA LEU A 120 15.03 2.51 -10.17
C LEU A 120 14.87 2.08 -11.64
N GLU A 121 15.33 0.88 -11.99
CA GLU A 121 15.15 0.28 -13.31
C GLU A 121 13.68 0.19 -13.73
N SER A 122 12.77 0.13 -12.75
CA SER A 122 11.32 -0.02 -12.92
C SER A 122 10.53 1.28 -12.72
N THR A 123 11.20 2.42 -12.50
CA THR A 123 10.56 3.69 -12.09
C THR A 123 9.56 4.25 -13.08
N GLY A 124 9.91 4.25 -14.37
CA GLY A 124 9.25 4.96 -15.48
C GLY A 124 7.80 5.41 -15.21
N GLU A 125 6.83 4.64 -15.70
CA GLU A 125 5.41 4.95 -15.53
C GLU A 125 4.87 4.61 -14.13
N LEU A 126 5.63 3.89 -13.30
CA LEU A 126 5.17 3.43 -11.99
C LEU A 126 5.26 4.51 -10.93
N MET A 127 6.24 5.41 -11.03
CA MET A 127 6.45 6.46 -10.05
C MET A 127 5.35 7.52 -10.11
N ALA A 128 4.81 7.86 -8.94
CA ALA A 128 3.88 8.95 -8.82
C ALA A 128 4.56 10.30 -9.09
N GLN A 129 3.77 11.24 -9.57
CA GLN A 129 4.17 12.59 -9.94
C GLN A 129 3.17 13.55 -9.31
N GLY A 130 3.63 14.75 -8.96
CA GLY A 130 2.82 15.74 -8.26
C GLY A 130 3.18 15.87 -6.78
N THR A 131 2.31 16.54 -6.03
CA THR A 131 2.55 16.82 -4.60
C THR A 131 1.94 15.74 -3.71
N PRO A 132 2.67 15.16 -2.74
CA PRO A 132 2.12 14.21 -1.79
C PRO A 132 1.10 14.88 -0.87
N LEU A 133 -0.12 14.33 -0.82
CA LEU A 133 -1.08 14.60 0.24
C LEU A 133 -0.91 13.55 1.35
N ARG A 134 -0.65 14.03 2.57
CA ARG A 134 -0.34 13.20 3.72
C ARG A 134 -0.99 13.77 4.98
N PRO A 135 -1.39 12.91 5.94
CA PRO A 135 -1.78 13.36 7.26
C PRO A 135 -0.55 13.88 8.04
N GLU A 136 -0.82 14.60 9.13
CA GLU A 136 0.23 15.03 10.06
C GLU A 136 0.86 13.84 10.80
N TYR A 137 0.03 12.84 11.12
CA TYR A 137 0.44 11.61 11.79
C TYR A 137 -0.01 10.41 10.95
N SER A 138 0.91 9.48 10.69
CA SER A 138 0.57 8.21 10.02
C SER A 138 1.28 7.06 10.68
N SER A 139 0.57 5.96 10.90
CA SER A 139 1.21 4.69 11.25
C SER A 139 1.74 4.02 9.98
N CYS A 140 2.88 3.35 10.11
CA CYS A 140 3.34 2.45 9.06
C CYS A 140 2.47 1.19 9.09
N LEU A 141 2.29 0.53 7.93
CA LEU A 141 1.74 -0.82 7.91
C LEU A 141 2.55 -1.68 8.89
N SER A 142 1.86 -2.23 9.89
CA SER A 142 2.46 -3.07 10.91
C SER A 142 2.83 -4.41 10.30
N PHE A 143 3.91 -5.00 10.81
CA PHE A 143 4.29 -6.35 10.42
C PHE A 143 3.19 -7.33 10.83
N PRO A 144 2.91 -8.36 10.01
CA PRO A 144 2.14 -9.49 10.49
C PRO A 144 2.79 -10.03 11.76
N ALA A 145 1.96 -10.42 12.73
CA ALA A 145 2.43 -11.00 13.98
C ALA A 145 3.36 -12.18 13.69
N SER A 146 4.37 -12.38 14.55
CA SER A 146 5.28 -13.52 14.43
C SER A 146 4.47 -14.82 14.34
N ILE A 147 4.85 -15.69 13.40
CA ILE A 147 4.22 -17.00 13.23
C ILE A 147 4.24 -17.77 14.55
N ASP A 148 3.12 -18.41 14.90
CA ASP A 148 3.07 -19.20 16.11
C ASP A 148 4.00 -20.42 16.00
N THR A 149 4.54 -20.84 17.15
CA THR A 149 5.56 -21.89 17.21
C THR A 149 5.05 -23.24 16.69
N LYS A 150 3.75 -23.52 16.80
CA LYS A 150 3.14 -24.77 16.33
C LYS A 150 3.09 -24.78 14.80
N THR A 151 2.60 -23.71 14.18
CA THR A 151 2.56 -23.56 12.73
C THR A 151 3.98 -23.57 12.13
N ALA A 152 4.93 -22.86 12.74
CA ALA A 152 6.33 -22.89 12.32
C ALA A 152 6.93 -24.30 12.38
N SER A 153 6.61 -25.07 13.42
CA SER A 153 7.05 -26.46 13.56
C SER A 153 6.45 -27.38 12.50
N SER A 154 5.18 -27.19 12.15
CA SER A 154 4.53 -27.93 11.05
C SER A 154 5.22 -27.69 9.70
N TYR A 155 5.56 -26.44 9.37
CA TYR A 155 6.31 -26.14 8.15
C TYR A 155 7.70 -26.79 8.15
N ARG A 156 8.44 -26.70 9.27
CA ARG A 156 9.76 -27.35 9.39
C ARG A 156 9.68 -28.86 9.23
N ASN A 157 8.71 -29.51 9.86
CA ASN A 157 8.51 -30.96 9.75
C ASN A 157 8.18 -31.35 8.30
N PHE A 158 7.34 -30.58 7.63
CA PHE A 158 6.98 -30.82 6.23
C PHE A 158 8.18 -30.65 5.28
N ILE A 159 8.99 -29.60 5.46
CA ILE A 159 10.21 -29.39 4.68
C ILE A 159 11.21 -30.51 4.94
N ALA A 160 11.44 -30.88 6.21
CA ALA A 160 12.32 -31.98 6.55
C ALA A 160 11.90 -33.30 5.87
N PHE A 161 10.60 -33.63 5.91
CA PHE A 161 10.04 -34.81 5.26
C PHE A 161 10.24 -34.79 3.74
N THR A 162 9.89 -33.67 3.09
CA THR A 162 9.96 -33.55 1.63
C THR A 162 11.40 -33.54 1.13
N CYS A 163 12.30 -32.81 1.79
CA CYS A 163 13.72 -32.83 1.45
C CYS A 163 14.35 -34.21 1.68
N PHE A 164 14.08 -34.90 2.79
CA PHE A 164 14.62 -36.25 3.02
C PHE A 164 14.20 -37.26 1.94
N ASN A 165 12.91 -37.28 1.57
CA ASN A 165 12.40 -38.25 0.60
C ASN A 165 12.87 -37.99 -0.85
N VAL A 166 13.17 -36.73 -1.19
CA VAL A 166 13.72 -36.36 -2.51
C VAL A 166 15.15 -36.89 -2.69
N TYR A 167 15.96 -36.96 -1.63
CA TYR A 167 17.31 -37.53 -1.70
C TYR A 167 17.32 -39.07 -1.72
N GLU A 168 16.36 -39.73 -1.07
CA GLU A 168 16.23 -41.20 -1.10
C GLU A 168 15.68 -41.73 -2.43
N SER A 169 14.85 -40.96 -3.15
CA SER A 169 14.27 -41.39 -4.44
C SER A 169 15.20 -41.23 -5.65
N GLN A 170 16.43 -40.74 -5.46
CA GLN A 170 17.46 -40.59 -6.52
C GLN A 170 18.63 -41.59 -6.38
N ARG A 171 18.52 -42.60 -5.52
CA ARG A 171 19.41 -43.77 -5.47
C ARG A 171 18.74 -44.98 -6.11
#